data_AF-A0A1M6G1D8-F1
#
_entry.id   AF-A0A1M6G1D8-F1
#
_cell.length_a   1.000
_cell.length_b   1.000
_cell.length_c   1.000
_cell.angle_alpha   90.00
_cell.angle_beta   90.00
_cell.angle_gamma   90.00
#
_symmetry.space_group_name_H-M   'P 1'
#
loop_
_entity.id
_entity.type
_entity.pdbx_description
1 polymer ?
#
loop_
_entity_poly.entity_id
_entity_poly.type
_entity_poly.pdbx_seq_one_letter_code
_entity_poly.pdbx_strand_id
1 'polypeptide(L)' 'MEELYNRLNAVPDAYSSFVLGVIIYVKQKPERLKKVMDFLKTSDSLTSSEIGEFIVSQPDFHEFGASRQQEEAS' A
#
# COMPACT_ATOMS: atom_id res chain seq x y z
N MET A 1 4.49 9.70 -5.96
CA MET A 1 3.81 9.74 -4.65
C MET A 1 2.46 10.43 -4.74
N GLU A 2 2.38 11.63 -5.32
CA GLU A 2 1.10 12.34 -5.52
C GLU A 2 0.09 11.51 -6.33
N GLU A 3 0.51 10.89 -7.44
CA GLU A 3 -0.37 10.01 -8.23
C GLU A 3 -0.96 8.85 -7.40
N LEU A 4 -0.12 8.18 -6.59
CA LEU A 4 -0.58 7.12 -5.69
C LEU A 4 -1.60 7.64 -4.69
N TYR A 5 -1.32 8.79 -4.07
CA TYR A 5 -2.23 9.42 -3.11
C TYR A 5 -3.59 9.71 -3.76
N ASN A 6 -3.61 10.30 -4.96
CA ASN A 6 -4.84 10.61 -5.68
C ASN A 6 -5.63 9.35 -6.04
N ARG A 7 -4.95 8.29 -6.51
CA ARG A 7 -5.60 7.01 -6.82
C ARG A 7 -6.21 6.35 -5.59
N LEU A 8 -5.49 6.32 -4.47
CA LEU A 8 -5.99 5.75 -3.22
C LEU A 8 -7.17 6.53 -2.65
N ASN A 9 -7.20 7.87 -2.80
CA ASN A 9 -8.35 8.68 -2.38
C ASN A 9 -9.55 8.60 -3.33
N ALA A 10 -9.36 8.11 -4.56
CA ALA A 10 -10.45 7.86 -5.50
C ALA A 10 -11.19 6.54 -5.24
N VAL A 11 -10.63 5.66 -4.40
CA VAL A 11 -11.26 4.40 -3.99
C VAL A 11 -12.47 4.72 -3.08
N PRO A 12 -13.70 4.26 -3.42
CA PRO A 12 -14.93 4.72 -2.76
C PRO A 12 -15.01 4.46 -1.25
N ASP A 13 -14.39 3.37 -0.77
CA ASP A 13 -14.38 2.95 0.63
C ASP A 13 -13.05 3.28 1.34
N ALA A 14 -12.17 4.08 0.73
CA ALA A 14 -10.90 4.43 1.34
C ALA A 14 -11.07 5.32 2.57
N TYR A 15 -10.34 4.97 3.63
CA TYR A 15 -10.24 5.74 4.86
C TYR A 15 -8.79 6.19 5.10
N SER A 16 -8.60 7.26 5.85
CA SER A 16 -7.29 7.92 6.03
C SER A 16 -6.18 6.98 6.50
N SER A 17 -6.47 6.09 7.46
CA SER A 17 -5.50 5.11 7.98
C SER A 17 -5.09 4.08 6.94
N PHE A 18 -5.99 3.68 6.03
CA PHE A 18 -5.66 2.80 4.91
C PHE A 18 -4.72 3.51 3.93
N VAL A 19 -5.08 4.72 3.47
CA VAL A 19 -4.24 5.50 2.55
C VAL A 19 -2.84 5.70 3.12
N LEU A 20 -2.75 6.08 4.40
CA LEU A 20 -1.47 6.25 5.09
C LEU A 20 -0.70 4.93 5.20
N GLY A 21 -1.38 3.82 5.53
CA GLY A 21 -0.78 2.49 5.61
C GLY A 21 -0.14 2.05 4.30
N VAL A 22 -0.85 2.21 3.17
CA VAL A 22 -0.32 1.89 1.84
C VAL A 22 0.88 2.79 1.50
N ILE A 23 0.80 4.09 1.80
CA ILE A 23 1.91 5.03 1.57
C ILE A 23 3.16 4.63 2.36
N ILE A 24 3.02 4.26 3.63
CA ILE A 24 4.15 3.81 4.45
C ILE A 24 4.72 2.50 3.88
N TYR A 25 3.87 1.55 3.50
CA TYR A 25 4.29 0.28 2.90
C TYR A 25 5.15 0.47 1.64
N VAL A 26 4.70 1.30 0.70
CA VAL A 26 5.43 1.52 -0.56
C VAL A 26 6.70 2.35 -0.39
N LYS A 27 6.77 3.21 0.62
CA LYS A 27 7.95 4.07 0.87
C LYS A 27 9.19 3.27 1.27
N GLN A 28 9.01 2.10 1.87
CA GLN A 28 10.13 1.26 2.30
C GLN A 28 10.91 0.64 1.15
N LYS A 29 10.25 0.36 0.00
CA LYS A 29 10.90 -0.25 -1.17
C LYS A 29 10.32 0.29 -2.49
N PRO A 30 11.15 0.80 -3.42
CA PRO A 30 10.69 1.29 -4.72
C PRO A 30 9.86 0.27 -5.52
N GLU A 31 10.20 -1.02 -5.41
CA GLU A 31 9.48 -2.10 -6.10
C GLU A 31 8.02 -2.23 -5.64
N ARG A 32 7.74 -1.98 -4.36
CA ARG A 32 6.37 -2.02 -3.81
C ARG A 32 5.50 -0.94 -4.43
N LEU A 33 6.06 0.27 -4.64
CA LEU A 33 5.35 1.34 -5.33
C LEU A 33 4.93 0.91 -6.73
N LYS A 34 5.85 0.31 -7.50
CA LYS A 34 5.55 -0.17 -8.85
C LYS A 34 4.42 -1.21 -8.83
N LYS A 35 4.53 -2.23 -7.97
CA LYS A 35 3.53 -3.30 -7.86
C LYS A 35 2.14 -2.79 -7.47
N VAL A 36 2.05 -1.90 -6.48
CA VAL A 36 0.78 -1.29 -6.06
C VAL A 36 0.20 -0.42 -7.18
N MET A 37 1.01 0.39 -7.85
CA MET A 37 0.54 1.22 -8.96
C MET A 37 0.07 0.39 -10.16
N ASP A 38 0.74 -0.73 -10.45
CA ASP A 38 0.34 -1.66 -11.51
C ASP A 38 -1.01 -2.32 -11.16
N PHE A 39 -1.20 -2.73 -9.89
CA PHE A 39 -2.48 -3.27 -9.40
C PHE A 39 -3.62 -2.24 -9.45
N LEU A 40 -3.38 -1.00 -9.01
CA LEU A 40 -4.38 0.08 -9.06
C LEU A 40 -4.79 0.48 -10.49
N LYS A 41 -4.07 0.01 -11.52
CA LYS A 41 -4.41 0.25 -12.94
C LYS A 41 -5.22 -0.90 -13.55
N THR A 42 -5.41 -2.02 -12.86
CA THR A 42 -6.16 -3.16 -13.42
C THR A 42 -7.67 -2.95 -13.39
N SER A 43 -8.17 -2.10 -12.49
CA SER A 43 -9.59 -1.78 -12.37
C SER A 43 -9.80 -0.44 -11.66
N ASP A 44 -10.80 0.33 -12.10
CA ASP A 44 -11.24 1.57 -11.45
C ASP A 44 -12.26 1.32 -10.33
N SER A 45 -12.65 0.06 -10.10
CA SER A 45 -13.67 -0.34 -9.11
C SER A 45 -13.09 -1.11 -7.92
N LEU A 46 -11.79 -0.95 -7.65
CA LEU A 46 -11.13 -1.62 -6.54
C LEU A 46 -11.63 -1.07 -5.20
N THR A 47 -11.77 -1.96 -4.23
CA THR A 47 -12.04 -1.64 -2.83
C THR A 47 -10.75 -1.58 -2.01
N SER A 48 -10.81 -0.90 -0.87
CA SER A 48 -9.71 -0.88 0.10
C SER A 48 -9.31 -2.29 0.56
N SER A 49 -10.27 -3.21 0.65
CA SER A 49 -10.06 -4.60 1.04
C SER A 49 -9.27 -5.37 -0.01
N GLU A 50 -9.63 -5.28 -1.30
CA GLU A 50 -8.90 -5.94 -2.40
C GLU A 50 -7.46 -5.44 -2.51
N ILE A 51 -7.24 -4.13 -2.30
CA ILE A 51 -5.90 -3.54 -2.27
C ILE A 51 -5.11 -4.06 -1.06
N GLY A 52 -5.76 -4.18 0.11
CA GLY A 52 -5.17 -4.77 1.31
C GLY A 52 -4.75 -6.23 1.08
N GLU A 53 -5.62 -7.05 0.50
CA GLU A 53 -5.35 -8.44 0.15
C GLU A 53 -4.16 -8.56 -0.81
N PHE A 54 -4.10 -7.71 -1.85
CA PHE A 54 -2.97 -7.66 -2.76
C PHE A 54 -1.64 -7.31 -2.07
N ILE A 55 -1.67 -6.39 -1.11
CA ILE A 55 -0.48 -5.99 -0.36
C ILE A 55 -0.01 -7.15 0.53
N VAL A 56 -0.93 -7.79 1.25
CA VAL A 56 -0.64 -8.94 2.13
C VAL A 56 -0.15 -10.15 1.32
N SER A 57 -0.59 -10.31 0.07
CA SER A 57 -0.15 -11.40 -0.80
C SER A 57 1.26 -11.22 -1.38
N GLN A 58 1.91 -10.07 -1.16
CA GLN A 58 3.28 -9.85 -1.65
C GLN A 58 4.29 -10.71 -0.88
N PRO A 59 5.25 -11.37 -1.56
CA PRO A 59 6.19 -12.27 -0.90
C PRO A 59 7.09 -11.55 0.12
N ASP A 60 7.32 -10.25 -0.07
CA ASP A 60 8.11 -9.40 0.82
C ASP A 60 7.27 -8.65 1.86
N PHE A 61 5.99 -9.01 2.03
CA PHE A 61 5.10 -8.34 2.99
C PHE A 61 5.58 -8.52 4.43
N HIS A 62 6.09 -9.70 4.81
CA HIS A 62 6.56 -9.94 6.18
C HIS A 62 7.74 -9.03 6.59
N GLU A 63 8.52 -8.54 5.62
CA GLU A 63 9.60 -7.59 5.87
C GLU A 63 9.07 -6.20 6.30
N PHE A 64 7.85 -5.85 5.88
CA PHE A 64 7.18 -4.64 6.34
C PHE A 64 6.95 -4.67 7.87
N GLY A 65 6.51 -5.80 8.41
CA GLY A 65 6.36 -5.97 9.86
C GLY A 65 7.70 -5.91 10.60
N ALA A 66 8.73 -6.54 10.06
CA ALA A 66 10.06 -6.57 10.68
C ALA A 66 10.71 -5.18 10.75
N SER A 67 10.60 -4.37 9.69
CA SER A 67 11.15 -3.01 9.66
C SER A 67 10.54 -2.07 10.72
N ARG A 68 9.22 -2.18 11.00
CA ARG A 68 8.57 -1.39 12.06
C ARG A 68 9.07 -1.75 13.45
N GLN A 69 9.36 -3.02 13.72
CA GLN A 69 9.90 -3.44 15.02
C GLN A 69 11.32 -2.93 15.27
N GLN A 70 12.11 -2.69 14.21
CA GLN A 70 13.45 -2.11 14.32
C GLN A 70 13.43 -0.61 14.58
N GLU A 71 12.50 0.14 13.98
CA GLU A 71 12.33 1.59 14.23
C GLU A 71 11.77 1.87 15.64
N GLU A 72 10.90 1.03 16.18
CA GLU A 72 10.36 1.20 17.55
C GLU A 72 11.35 0.77 18.65
N ALA A 73 12.39 0.01 18.29
CA ALA A 73 13.44 -0.45 19.21
C ALA A 73 14.70 0.45 19.22
N SER A 74 14.72 1.53 18.44
CA SER A 74 15.84 2.49 18.33
C SER A 74 15.47 3.85 18.93
#